data_AF-A0A2N1J2M0-F1
#
_entry.id   AF-A0A2N1J2M0-F1
#
_cell.length_a   1.000
_cell.length_b   1.000
_cell.length_c   1.000
_cell.angle_alpha   90.00
_cell.angle_beta   90.00
_cell.angle_gamma   90.00
#
_symmetry.space_group_name_H-M   'P 1'
#
loop_
_entity.id
_entity.type
_entity.pdbx_description
1 polymer ?
#
loop_
_entity_poly.entity_id
_entity_poly.type
_entity_poly.pdbx_seq_one_letter_code
_entity_poly.pdbx_strand_id
1 'polypeptide(L)'
;MSNKNIAFNIYMEYIVKHPNYATQPHAFNKKGEITWVKASGQDRIDRALWWDKKIIELGVTNRADVARILHPKELKGRKPCSECGKVLSIFYIYPSKSFLEYINDEFNQNYVMYDKDIYSIIQDLLSLKVSEQDIINFFVYRLKIKERFPSIKLLENYLYHNHTHETQKGKMFSPGVMSNPPDRFDGFHTYNACCRKEKDTGRHDDNMKSYTRDRRAFVNWSDGNFTLANAIMGEYNKYKTLVTCPGCNTQKLMTADHIGPISLGFCHRKEFNPLCSSCNSKKNKNMSLKDVQQLINDEKKGIQVISWHSTYLWDKLKNKIKTDTDAKNASSIMRENMHYILTLFNIINKVPHGRNYLMTKLHPEFVKFKYKINNFTPLKEIDDKDIIKTISEAKTKVKSEKRYIEICFESLGDYDKKENRIYNNIIMKKYQKEIHALHLSLNQGVDFNDIENVVCLILNYIARDLDIKFNSSGTSI
;
A
#
# COMPACT_ATOMS: atom_id res chain seq x y z
N MET A 1 -11.22 0.02 37.38
CA MET A 1 -10.72 1.10 36.51
C MET A 1 -9.38 0.67 35.93
N SER A 2 -9.22 0.63 34.60
CA SER A 2 -7.92 0.34 33.98
C SER A 2 -6.90 1.39 34.41
N ASN A 3 -5.67 0.97 34.68
CA ASN A 3 -4.52 1.75 35.16
C ASN A 3 -4.06 2.83 34.14
N LYS A 4 -4.96 3.76 33.76
CA LYS A 4 -4.68 4.86 32.83
C LYS A 4 -4.16 6.06 33.60
N ASN A 5 -3.25 6.80 32.97
CA ASN A 5 -2.70 8.02 33.53
C ASN A 5 -3.81 9.02 33.88
N ILE A 6 -3.67 9.68 35.05
CA ILE A 6 -4.65 10.63 35.60
C ILE A 6 -4.97 11.75 34.61
N ALA A 7 -3.95 12.31 33.93
CA ALA A 7 -4.15 13.38 32.95
C ALA A 7 -5.05 12.93 31.79
N PHE A 8 -4.97 11.66 31.39
CA PHE A 8 -5.83 11.11 30.36
C PHE A 8 -7.25 10.88 30.84
N ASN A 9 -7.47 10.50 32.10
CA ASN A 9 -8.82 10.38 32.66
C ASN A 9 -9.52 11.75 32.72
N ILE A 10 -8.81 12.79 33.18
CA ILE A 10 -9.31 14.18 33.17
C ILE A 10 -9.67 14.61 31.73
N TYR A 11 -8.79 14.32 30.77
CA TYR A 11 -9.06 14.59 29.36
C TYR A 11 -10.31 13.86 28.85
N MET A 12 -10.50 12.57 29.17
CA MET A 12 -11.67 11.83 28.73
C MET A 12 -12.96 12.44 29.28
N GLU A 13 -12.98 12.78 30.57
CA GLU A 13 -14.14 13.41 31.21
C GLU A 13 -14.48 14.77 30.60
N TYR A 14 -13.45 15.58 30.29
CA TYR A 14 -13.63 16.86 29.61
C TYR A 14 -14.25 16.66 28.22
N ILE A 15 -13.70 15.74 27.42
CA ILE A 15 -14.14 15.51 26.05
C ILE A 15 -15.60 15.02 25.99
N VAL A 16 -15.99 14.03 26.81
CA VAL A 16 -17.35 13.48 26.75
C VAL A 16 -18.44 14.46 27.18
N LYS A 17 -18.07 15.48 27.98
CA LYS A 17 -18.97 16.56 28.41
C LYS A 17 -18.94 17.77 27.47
N HIS A 18 -17.98 17.83 26.55
CA HIS A 18 -17.78 18.99 25.71
C HIS A 18 -18.89 19.10 24.63
N PRO A 19 -19.44 20.31 24.36
CA PRO A 19 -20.53 20.50 23.40
C PRO A 19 -20.25 19.93 22.01
N ASN A 20 -18.99 19.98 21.55
CA ASN A 20 -18.57 19.43 20.27
C ASN A 20 -18.91 17.94 20.08
N TYR A 21 -19.06 17.17 21.17
CA TYR A 21 -19.33 15.73 21.15
C TYR A 21 -20.69 15.36 21.73
N ALA A 22 -21.56 16.32 22.05
CA ALA A 22 -22.82 16.09 22.76
C ALA A 22 -23.77 15.11 22.05
N THR A 23 -23.73 15.05 20.71
CA THR A 23 -24.58 14.16 19.91
C THR A 23 -23.89 12.86 19.51
N GLN A 24 -22.64 12.64 19.95
CA GLN A 24 -21.90 11.45 19.58
C GLN A 24 -22.41 10.22 20.34
N PRO A 25 -22.77 9.13 19.63
CA PRO A 25 -23.38 7.98 20.27
C PRO A 25 -22.41 7.20 21.17
N HIS A 26 -22.98 6.54 22.18
CA HIS A 26 -22.31 5.58 23.06
C HIS A 26 -21.15 6.18 23.86
N ALA A 27 -21.33 7.38 24.42
CA ALA A 27 -20.34 8.01 25.31
C ALA A 27 -20.15 7.23 26.62
N PHE A 28 -21.24 6.63 27.15
CA PHE A 28 -21.26 5.87 28.40
C PHE A 28 -21.79 4.45 28.18
N ASN A 29 -21.35 3.51 29.00
CA ASN A 29 -21.92 2.16 29.05
C ASN A 29 -23.14 2.11 30.00
N LYS A 30 -23.79 0.94 30.11
CA LYS A 30 -24.94 0.72 31.00
C LYS A 30 -24.64 0.97 32.50
N LYS A 31 -23.37 1.01 32.90
CA LYS A 31 -22.91 1.29 34.27
C LYS A 31 -22.54 2.76 34.48
N GLY A 32 -22.73 3.62 33.48
CA GLY A 32 -22.35 5.03 33.52
C GLY A 32 -20.86 5.31 33.31
N GLU A 33 -20.06 4.30 32.94
CA GLU A 33 -18.62 4.49 32.71
C GLU A 33 -18.35 4.97 31.29
N ILE A 34 -17.35 5.84 31.12
CA ILE A 34 -16.93 6.36 29.81
C ILE A 34 -16.48 5.22 28.90
N THR A 35 -17.11 5.15 27.73
CA THR A 35 -16.73 4.19 26.69
C THR A 35 -15.84 4.85 25.65
N TRP A 36 -14.54 4.82 25.87
CA TRP A 36 -13.59 5.50 24.98
C TRP A 36 -13.38 4.81 23.63
N VAL A 37 -13.39 3.47 23.60
CA VAL A 37 -12.99 2.65 22.43
C VAL A 37 -14.11 1.72 21.98
N LYS A 38 -14.44 1.72 20.68
CA LYS A 38 -15.37 0.78 20.03
C LYS A 38 -14.78 0.30 18.70
N ALA A 39 -14.08 -0.84 18.73
CA ALA A 39 -13.39 -1.39 17.56
C ALA A 39 -14.24 -2.38 16.72
N SER A 40 -15.44 -2.74 17.18
CA SER A 40 -16.36 -3.63 16.46
C SER A 40 -17.79 -3.52 17.00
N GLY A 41 -18.76 -4.13 16.28
CA GLY A 41 -20.16 -4.21 16.69
C GLY A 41 -21.00 -3.00 16.30
N GLN A 42 -22.27 -3.00 16.70
CA GLN A 42 -23.25 -1.97 16.35
C GLN A 42 -22.80 -0.58 16.82
N ASP A 43 -22.29 -0.47 18.05
CA ASP A 43 -21.84 0.81 18.61
C ASP A 43 -20.74 1.48 17.76
N ARG A 44 -19.91 0.69 17.08
CA ARG A 44 -18.91 1.22 16.14
C ARG A 44 -19.58 1.74 14.86
N ILE A 45 -20.58 1.03 14.36
CA ILE A 45 -21.33 1.42 13.16
C ILE A 45 -22.04 2.75 13.41
N ASP A 46 -22.70 2.90 14.57
CA ASP A 46 -23.40 4.13 14.93
C ASP A 46 -22.43 5.32 15.04
N ARG A 47 -21.26 5.11 15.66
CA ARG A 47 -20.18 6.12 15.65
C ARG A 47 -19.71 6.44 14.23
N ALA A 48 -19.53 5.43 13.39
CA ALA A 48 -19.08 5.62 12.01
C ALA A 48 -20.04 6.51 11.21
N LEU A 49 -21.35 6.28 11.36
CA LEU A 49 -22.40 7.11 10.75
C LEU A 49 -22.38 8.54 11.27
N TRP A 50 -22.18 8.73 12.59
CA TRP A 50 -22.06 10.07 13.16
C TRP A 50 -20.84 10.82 12.59
N TRP A 51 -19.68 10.17 12.51
CA TRP A 51 -18.49 10.77 11.91
C TRP A 51 -18.68 11.11 10.43
N ASP A 52 -19.37 10.25 9.66
CA ASP A 52 -19.66 10.51 8.24
C ASP A 52 -20.63 11.68 8.06
N LYS A 53 -21.62 11.80 8.93
CA LYS A 53 -22.51 12.98 8.95
C LYS A 53 -21.72 14.26 9.19
N LYS A 54 -20.76 14.22 10.13
CA LYS A 54 -19.89 15.37 10.44
C LYS A 54 -18.96 15.75 9.29
N ILE A 55 -18.54 14.82 8.44
CA ILE A 55 -17.80 15.14 7.20
C ILE A 55 -18.64 16.08 6.33
N ILE A 56 -19.91 15.74 6.12
CA ILE A 56 -20.84 16.50 5.28
C ILE A 56 -21.13 17.86 5.94
N GLU A 57 -21.47 17.88 7.22
CA GLU A 57 -21.79 19.11 7.96
C GLU A 57 -20.64 20.13 7.98
N LEU A 58 -19.39 19.66 8.05
CA LEU A 58 -18.21 20.53 8.12
C LEU A 58 -17.56 20.79 6.75
N GLY A 59 -18.06 20.20 5.67
CA GLY A 59 -17.51 20.36 4.32
C GLY A 59 -16.07 19.86 4.17
N VAL A 60 -15.68 18.82 4.90
CA VAL A 60 -14.33 18.23 4.82
C VAL A 60 -14.33 16.92 4.03
N THR A 61 -13.14 16.35 3.76
CA THR A 61 -13.01 15.16 2.91
C THR A 61 -12.89 13.85 3.68
N ASN A 62 -12.56 13.90 4.98
CA ASN A 62 -12.29 12.71 5.76
C ASN A 62 -12.53 12.94 7.27
N ARG A 63 -12.69 11.83 8.01
CA ARG A 63 -12.97 11.84 9.45
C ARG A 63 -11.81 12.37 10.30
N ALA A 64 -10.57 12.32 9.82
CA ALA A 64 -9.43 12.83 10.58
C ALA A 64 -9.46 14.36 10.67
N ASP A 65 -9.88 15.03 9.59
CA ASP A 65 -10.08 16.47 9.58
C ASP A 65 -11.24 16.87 10.50
N VAL A 66 -12.35 16.12 10.49
CA VAL A 66 -13.43 16.28 11.47
C VAL A 66 -12.89 16.20 12.90
N ALA A 67 -12.06 15.20 13.22
CA ALA A 67 -11.54 15.02 14.57
C ALA A 67 -10.71 16.22 15.05
N ARG A 68 -9.92 16.83 14.16
CA ARG A 68 -9.15 18.04 14.49
C ARG A 68 -10.03 19.28 14.65
N ILE A 69 -11.05 19.44 13.82
CA ILE A 69 -11.99 20.56 13.91
C ILE A 69 -12.83 20.47 15.19
N LEU A 70 -13.30 19.27 15.54
CA LEU A 70 -14.09 19.04 16.74
C LEU A 70 -13.26 19.01 18.02
N HIS A 71 -11.94 18.84 17.93
CA HIS A 71 -11.09 18.91 19.10
C HIS A 71 -11.24 20.28 19.78
N PRO A 72 -11.51 20.34 21.10
CA PRO A 72 -11.76 21.60 21.78
C PRO A 72 -10.62 22.60 21.61
N LYS A 73 -10.97 23.86 21.33
CA LYS A 73 -10.01 24.94 21.04
C LYS A 73 -9.24 25.34 22.30
N GLU A 74 -9.87 25.20 23.46
CA GLU A 74 -9.31 25.46 24.80
C GLU A 74 -8.09 24.58 25.06
N LEU A 75 -8.08 23.36 24.49
CA LEU A 75 -6.98 22.43 24.60
C LEU A 75 -5.85 22.71 23.60
N LYS A 76 -6.03 23.66 22.66
CA LYS A 76 -5.01 24.09 21.68
C LYS A 76 -4.38 22.91 20.92
N GLY A 77 -5.20 21.92 20.57
CA GLY A 77 -4.77 20.70 19.87
C GLY A 77 -3.89 19.77 20.69
N ARG A 78 -3.81 19.94 22.01
CA ARG A 78 -3.00 19.11 22.92
C ARG A 78 -3.83 17.99 23.52
N LYS A 79 -3.27 16.78 23.52
CA LYS A 79 -3.90 15.60 24.13
C LYS A 79 -2.87 14.76 24.91
N PRO A 80 -3.18 14.32 26.14
CA PRO A 80 -2.31 13.44 26.93
C PRO A 80 -2.30 12.00 26.40
N CYS A 81 -1.18 11.31 26.65
CA CYS A 81 -1.05 9.88 26.43
C CYS A 81 -1.71 9.11 27.58
N SER A 82 -2.52 8.10 27.27
CA SER A 82 -3.14 7.25 28.30
C SER A 82 -2.16 6.44 29.15
N GLU A 83 -0.96 6.20 28.65
CA GLU A 83 0.08 5.42 29.33
C GLU A 83 0.97 6.33 30.19
N CYS A 84 1.78 7.20 29.56
CA CYS A 84 2.78 8.01 30.26
C CYS A 84 2.31 9.43 30.60
N GLY A 85 1.12 9.85 30.18
CA GLY A 85 0.63 11.21 30.38
C GLY A 85 1.22 12.27 29.44
N LYS A 86 2.35 12.01 28.73
CA LYS A 86 3.01 12.99 27.84
C LYS A 86 1.99 13.61 26.86
N VAL A 87 1.90 14.92 26.91
CA VAL A 87 0.95 15.72 26.12
C VAL A 87 1.58 16.07 24.78
N LEU A 88 0.95 15.64 23.68
CA LEU A 88 1.42 15.92 22.33
C LEU A 88 0.34 16.59 21.49
N SER A 89 0.75 17.21 20.38
CA SER A 89 -0.16 17.88 19.44
C SER A 89 -0.82 16.92 18.44
N ILE A 90 -2.09 17.17 18.12
CA ILE A 90 -2.85 16.55 17.03
C ILE A 90 -2.48 17.11 15.64
N PHE A 91 -1.76 18.24 15.60
CA PHE A 91 -1.30 18.90 14.37
C PHE A 91 0.07 18.39 13.94
N TYR A 92 0.38 18.53 12.65
CA TYR A 92 1.60 17.99 12.04
C TYR A 92 2.79 18.90 12.31
N ILE A 93 3.13 19.11 13.58
CA ILE A 93 4.18 20.06 13.99
C ILE A 93 5.51 19.40 14.36
N TYR A 94 5.55 18.06 14.45
CA TYR A 94 6.77 17.34 14.81
C TYR A 94 7.49 16.86 13.54
N PRO A 95 8.76 17.20 13.33
CA PRO A 95 9.55 16.64 12.24
C PRO A 95 9.54 15.11 12.27
N SER A 96 9.54 14.48 11.10
CA SER A 96 9.66 13.02 10.97
C SER A 96 11.10 12.57 11.19
N LYS A 97 11.31 11.27 11.42
CA LYS A 97 12.65 10.72 11.72
C LYS A 97 13.68 11.13 10.67
N SER A 98 13.35 10.95 9.39
CA SER A 98 14.22 11.34 8.28
C SER A 98 14.45 12.85 8.22
N PHE A 99 13.45 13.66 8.59
CA PHE A 99 13.64 15.11 8.57
C PHE A 99 14.48 15.61 9.74
N LEU A 100 14.37 14.99 10.92
CA LEU A 100 15.27 15.23 12.04
C LEU A 100 16.71 14.86 11.72
N GLU A 101 16.95 13.71 11.06
CA GLU A 101 18.30 13.33 10.61
C GLU A 101 18.93 14.46 9.80
N TYR A 102 18.19 15.05 8.86
CA TYR A 102 18.67 16.19 8.09
C TYR A 102 18.88 17.48 8.88
N ILE A 103 18.01 17.80 9.85
CA ILE A 103 18.18 18.98 10.72
C ILE A 103 19.42 18.80 11.60
N ASN A 104 19.57 17.61 12.17
CA ASN A 104 20.66 17.25 13.06
C ASN A 104 22.00 17.29 12.32
N ASP A 105 22.05 16.74 11.10
CA ASP A 105 23.25 16.75 10.27
C ASP A 105 23.64 18.17 9.85
N GLU A 106 22.68 19.00 9.41
CA GLU A 106 22.95 20.36 8.93
C GLU A 106 23.44 21.29 10.05
N PHE A 107 22.79 21.24 11.20
CA PHE A 107 23.04 22.18 12.30
C PHE A 107 23.85 21.57 13.45
N ASN A 108 24.41 20.37 13.25
CA ASN A 108 25.15 19.59 14.24
C ASN A 108 24.41 19.47 15.58
N GLN A 109 23.14 19.06 15.52
CA GLN A 109 22.23 18.91 16.67
C GLN A 109 21.84 17.45 16.90
N ASN A 110 21.19 17.18 18.04
CA ASN A 110 20.72 15.84 18.41
C ASN A 110 19.25 15.84 18.83
N TYR A 111 18.38 16.46 18.03
CA TYR A 111 16.94 16.44 18.29
C TYR A 111 16.35 15.04 18.12
N VAL A 112 15.43 14.68 19.01
CA VAL A 112 14.75 13.38 19.03
C VAL A 112 13.25 13.56 18.77
N MET A 113 12.65 12.54 18.15
CA MET A 113 11.23 12.53 17.77
C MET A 113 10.30 12.86 18.94
N TYR A 114 9.38 13.79 18.70
CA TYR A 114 8.31 14.18 19.64
C TYR A 114 8.77 14.84 20.95
N ASP A 115 10.03 15.26 21.04
CA ASP A 115 10.51 16.05 22.18
C ASP A 115 10.28 17.54 21.98
N LYS A 116 10.56 18.05 20.78
CA LYS A 116 10.30 19.44 20.38
C LYS A 116 9.48 19.48 19.09
N ASP A 117 8.58 20.47 19.01
CA ASP A 117 7.93 20.79 17.74
C ASP A 117 8.85 21.67 16.87
N ILE A 118 8.48 21.82 15.60
CA ILE A 118 9.33 22.51 14.62
C ILE A 118 9.59 23.97 14.97
N TYR A 119 8.61 24.64 15.57
CA TYR A 119 8.76 26.03 15.99
C TYR A 119 9.75 26.14 17.15
N SER A 120 9.67 25.22 18.12
CA SER A 120 10.64 25.14 19.21
C SER A 120 12.06 24.86 18.68
N ILE A 121 12.20 23.98 17.69
CA ILE A 121 13.49 23.71 17.04
C ILE A 121 14.04 24.96 16.35
N ILE A 122 13.21 25.73 15.63
CA ILE A 122 13.63 26.98 15.00
C ILE A 122 14.12 27.97 16.06
N GLN A 123 13.39 28.12 17.18
CA GLN A 123 13.79 29.01 18.28
C GLN A 123 15.09 28.56 18.97
N ASP A 124 15.30 27.25 19.11
CA ASP A 124 16.56 26.71 19.62
C ASP A 124 17.73 27.07 18.70
N LEU A 125 17.57 26.90 17.37
CA LEU A 125 18.61 27.22 16.40
C LEU A 125 18.97 28.72 16.41
N LEU A 126 17.96 29.59 16.55
CA LEU A 126 18.19 31.03 16.72
C LEU A 126 18.95 31.35 18.02
N SER A 127 18.61 30.64 19.10
CA SER A 127 19.29 30.77 20.40
C SER A 127 20.76 30.32 20.32
N LEU A 128 21.05 29.34 19.47
CA LEU A 128 22.39 28.86 19.13
C LEU A 128 23.14 29.78 18.14
N LYS A 129 22.58 30.95 17.80
CA LYS A 129 23.16 31.93 16.88
C LYS A 129 23.33 31.44 15.44
N VAL A 130 22.56 30.42 15.03
CA VAL A 130 22.41 30.09 13.61
C VAL A 130 21.72 31.27 12.92
N SER A 131 22.23 31.70 11.76
CA SER A 131 21.66 32.85 11.07
C SER A 131 20.23 32.56 10.59
N GLU A 132 19.35 33.57 10.64
CA GLU A 132 17.98 33.42 10.13
C GLU A 132 17.97 32.93 8.67
N GLN A 133 18.88 33.45 7.85
CA GLN A 133 18.94 33.12 6.43
C GLN A 133 19.35 31.66 6.21
N ASP A 134 20.25 31.10 7.00
CA ASP A 134 20.66 29.69 6.89
C ASP A 134 19.50 28.76 7.26
N ILE A 135 18.78 29.07 8.34
CA ILE A 135 17.58 28.33 8.73
C ILE A 135 16.54 28.40 7.60
N ILE A 136 16.25 29.59 7.07
CA ILE A 136 15.32 29.77 5.95
C ILE A 136 15.74 28.95 4.73
N ASN A 137 17.00 29.06 4.33
CA ASN A 137 17.54 28.36 3.16
C ASN A 137 17.42 26.84 3.32
N PHE A 138 17.73 26.31 4.50
CA PHE A 138 17.55 24.90 4.81
C PHE A 138 16.09 24.48 4.59
N PHE A 139 15.13 25.15 5.22
CA PHE A 139 13.71 24.77 5.08
C PHE A 139 13.21 24.89 3.64
N VAL A 140 13.56 25.98 2.95
CA VAL A 140 13.20 26.19 1.54
C VAL A 140 13.73 25.05 0.67
N TYR A 141 15.01 24.69 0.85
CA TYR A 141 15.65 23.62 0.09
C TYR A 141 15.03 22.25 0.40
N ARG A 142 14.93 21.88 1.68
CA ARG A 142 14.44 20.55 2.11
C ARG A 142 12.98 20.34 1.74
N LEU A 143 12.14 21.34 1.95
CA LEU A 143 10.70 21.27 1.67
C LEU A 143 10.38 21.58 0.20
N LYS A 144 11.38 21.95 -0.61
CA LYS A 144 11.24 22.33 -2.02
C LYS A 144 10.24 23.47 -2.22
N ILE A 145 10.31 24.46 -1.33
CA ILE A 145 9.45 25.64 -1.38
C ILE A 145 9.95 26.55 -2.50
N LYS A 146 9.02 27.09 -3.29
CA LYS A 146 9.35 28.00 -4.41
C LYS A 146 9.42 29.46 -3.96
N GLU A 147 8.68 29.83 -2.92
CA GLU A 147 8.75 31.17 -2.34
C GLU A 147 10.08 31.43 -1.63
N ARG A 148 10.46 32.71 -1.57
CA ARG A 148 11.56 33.20 -0.73
C ARG A 148 10.97 33.89 0.48
N PHE A 149 11.62 33.74 1.63
CA PHE A 149 11.18 34.36 2.89
C PHE A 149 12.24 35.34 3.36
N PRO A 150 11.88 36.61 3.63
CA PRO A 150 12.82 37.60 4.14
C PRO A 150 12.99 37.55 5.67
N SER A 151 12.23 36.71 6.38
CA SER A 151 12.35 36.54 7.84
C SER A 151 11.83 35.18 8.29
N ILE A 152 12.29 34.74 9.47
CA ILE A 152 11.79 33.50 10.09
C ILE A 152 10.29 33.56 10.33
N LYS A 153 9.75 34.72 10.70
CA LYS A 153 8.31 34.85 10.99
C LYS A 153 7.43 34.50 9.78
N LEU A 154 7.85 34.91 8.59
CA LEU A 154 7.14 34.60 7.35
C LEU A 154 7.28 33.12 6.98
N LEU A 155 8.45 32.52 7.22
CA LEU A 155 8.62 31.07 7.08
C LEU A 155 7.72 30.30 8.06
N GLU A 156 7.68 30.67 9.34
CA GLU A 156 6.84 30.02 10.35
C GLU A 156 5.35 30.07 9.98
N ASN A 157 4.88 31.24 9.51
CA ASN A 157 3.53 31.41 8.99
C ASN A 157 3.30 30.49 7.78
N TYR A 158 4.27 30.42 6.85
CA TYR A 158 4.18 29.52 5.72
C TYR A 158 4.06 28.05 6.15
N LEU A 159 4.90 27.59 7.09
CA LEU A 159 4.85 26.24 7.65
C LEU A 159 3.50 25.98 8.34
N TYR A 160 2.96 26.97 9.04
CA TYR A 160 1.64 26.88 9.69
C TYR A 160 0.54 26.54 8.68
N HIS A 161 0.44 27.33 7.61
CA HIS A 161 -0.59 27.20 6.60
C HIS A 161 -0.36 26.02 5.64
N ASN A 162 0.89 25.74 5.25
CA ASN A 162 1.21 24.82 4.14
C ASN A 162 1.73 23.43 4.54
N HIS A 163 2.09 23.22 5.81
CA HIS A 163 2.72 21.95 6.22
C HIS A 163 2.24 21.38 7.56
N THR A 164 1.68 22.19 8.46
CA THR A 164 1.45 21.75 9.85
C THR A 164 -0.03 21.78 10.30
N HIS A 165 -0.65 22.95 10.40
CA HIS A 165 -1.96 23.12 11.06
C HIS A 165 -3.11 23.07 10.07
N GLU A 166 -3.03 23.84 8.99
CA GLU A 166 -4.13 23.94 8.02
C GLU A 166 -4.02 22.94 6.88
N THR A 167 -2.81 22.52 6.53
CA THR A 167 -2.59 21.50 5.52
C THR A 167 -1.54 20.48 5.95
N GLN A 168 -1.75 19.23 5.55
CA GLN A 168 -0.94 18.08 5.94
C GLN A 168 -0.11 17.59 4.74
N LYS A 169 0.63 18.52 4.12
CA LYS A 169 1.40 18.22 2.90
C LYS A 169 2.80 17.72 3.26
N GLY A 170 3.05 16.46 2.91
CA GLY A 170 4.38 15.88 2.86
C GLY A 170 4.67 14.82 3.92
N LYS A 171 5.87 14.23 3.84
CA LYS A 171 6.36 13.17 4.75
C LYS A 171 7.33 13.70 5.82
N MET A 172 7.57 15.01 5.84
CA MET A 172 8.57 15.66 6.69
C MET A 172 8.04 16.01 8.08
N PHE A 173 6.73 16.12 8.24
CA PHE A 173 6.10 16.38 9.53
C PHE A 173 5.10 15.30 9.89
N SER A 174 4.85 15.16 11.19
CA SER A 174 3.94 14.18 11.76
C SER A 174 3.21 14.77 12.97
N PRO A 175 1.98 14.30 13.26
CA PRO A 175 1.33 14.63 14.50
C PRO A 175 1.89 13.75 15.62
N GLY A 176 1.91 14.27 16.83
CA GLY A 176 2.23 13.47 18.01
C GLY A 176 1.06 12.61 18.46
N VAL A 177 -0.13 12.90 17.96
CA VAL A 177 -1.37 12.16 18.21
C VAL A 177 -2.03 11.79 16.89
N MET A 178 -2.09 10.49 16.60
CA MET A 178 -2.65 9.98 15.35
C MET A 178 -4.18 9.89 15.42
N SER A 179 -4.84 10.26 14.33
CA SER A 179 -6.29 10.07 14.19
C SER A 179 -6.64 8.58 14.15
N ASN A 180 -7.78 8.22 14.74
CA ASN A 180 -8.37 6.89 14.73
C ASN A 180 -9.91 6.88 14.79
N PRO A 181 -10.62 7.72 14.01
CA PRO A 181 -12.07 7.60 13.89
C PRO A 181 -12.44 6.37 13.02
N PRO A 182 -13.58 5.69 13.27
CA PRO A 182 -14.59 5.99 14.30
C PRO A 182 -14.33 5.25 15.63
N ASP A 183 -13.21 4.53 15.71
CA ASP A 183 -12.94 3.57 16.78
C ASP A 183 -12.75 4.25 18.14
N ARG A 184 -12.31 5.51 18.16
CA ARG A 184 -12.05 6.30 19.37
C ARG A 184 -13.02 7.46 19.49
N PHE A 185 -13.47 7.75 20.71
CA PHE A 185 -14.53 8.73 20.96
C PHE A 185 -14.14 10.14 20.48
N ASP A 186 -12.95 10.62 20.84
CA ASP A 186 -12.41 11.92 20.39
C ASP A 186 -11.89 11.90 18.94
N GLY A 187 -11.87 10.73 18.29
CA GLY A 187 -11.28 10.53 16.98
C GLY A 187 -9.75 10.38 16.98
N PHE A 188 -9.10 10.23 18.15
CA PHE A 188 -7.64 10.08 18.26
C PHE A 188 -7.22 8.82 19.00
N HIS A 189 -6.03 8.33 18.66
CA HIS A 189 -5.49 7.13 19.29
C HIS A 189 -5.27 7.33 20.80
N THR A 190 -5.57 6.28 21.58
CA THR A 190 -5.46 6.29 23.05
C THR A 190 -4.01 6.47 23.50
N TYR A 191 -3.08 5.86 22.77
CA TYR A 191 -1.64 6.07 22.92
C TYR A 191 -1.16 7.13 21.95
N ASN A 192 -0.45 8.14 22.48
CA ASN A 192 0.27 9.10 21.68
C ASN A 192 1.54 8.45 21.08
N ALA A 193 2.18 9.12 20.12
CA ALA A 193 3.34 8.58 19.41
C ALA A 193 4.50 8.18 20.33
N CYS A 194 4.64 8.80 21.50
CA CYS A 194 5.64 8.48 22.52
C CYS A 194 5.56 7.04 23.07
N CYS A 195 4.36 6.43 23.13
CA CYS A 195 4.19 5.06 23.66
C CYS A 195 3.53 4.11 22.66
N ARG A 196 3.02 4.63 21.54
CA ARG A 196 2.21 3.84 20.60
C ARG A 196 2.98 2.63 20.06
N LYS A 197 4.25 2.80 19.69
CA LYS A 197 5.05 1.72 19.09
C LYS A 197 5.15 0.48 20.00
N GLU A 198 5.18 0.71 21.31
CA GLU A 198 5.33 -0.35 22.32
C GLU A 198 3.99 -0.90 22.79
N LYS A 199 2.95 -0.05 22.88
CA LYS A 199 1.66 -0.40 23.49
C LYS A 199 0.60 -0.85 22.48
N ASP A 200 0.75 -0.50 21.20
CA ASP A 200 -0.11 -0.94 20.11
C ASP A 200 0.44 -2.26 19.55
N THR A 201 0.07 -3.39 20.16
CA THR A 201 0.67 -4.72 19.86
C THR A 201 0.47 -5.19 18.42
N GLY A 202 -0.53 -4.64 17.72
CA GLY A 202 -0.73 -4.85 16.28
C GLY A 202 0.32 -4.17 15.40
N ARG A 203 1.13 -3.26 15.97
CA ARG A 203 2.19 -2.50 15.29
C ARG A 203 3.61 -2.85 15.73
N HIS A 204 3.82 -3.90 16.52
CA HIS A 204 5.18 -4.39 16.74
C HIS A 204 5.86 -4.65 15.40
N ASP A 205 7.09 -4.16 15.25
CA ASP A 205 7.83 -4.19 13.97
C ASP A 205 7.89 -5.62 13.40
N ASP A 206 7.98 -6.64 14.26
CA ASP A 206 8.01 -8.04 13.86
C ASP A 206 6.67 -8.56 13.35
N ASN A 207 5.56 -8.10 13.93
CA ASN A 207 4.22 -8.38 13.41
C ASN A 207 4.05 -7.71 12.05
N MET A 208 4.44 -6.44 11.91
CA MET A 208 4.32 -5.70 10.65
C MET A 208 5.12 -6.30 9.49
N LYS A 209 6.31 -6.86 9.75
CA LYS A 209 7.13 -7.56 8.73
C LYS A 209 6.43 -8.81 8.17
N SER A 210 5.58 -9.45 8.96
CA SER A 210 4.79 -10.62 8.53
C SER A 210 3.53 -10.27 7.72
N TYR A 211 3.07 -9.02 7.78
CA TYR A 211 1.93 -8.50 7.00
C TYR A 211 2.33 -8.03 5.60
N THR A 212 3.35 -8.63 5.00
CA THR A 212 3.74 -8.32 3.62
C THR A 212 2.63 -8.83 2.71
N ARG A 213 1.89 -7.92 2.07
CA ARG A 213 0.91 -8.25 1.04
C ARG A 213 1.31 -7.53 -0.23
N ASP A 214 1.79 -8.28 -1.21
CA ASP A 214 2.01 -7.72 -2.53
C ASP A 214 0.68 -7.52 -3.25
N ARG A 215 0.11 -6.32 -3.08
CA ARG A 215 -1.16 -5.93 -3.71
C ARG A 215 -1.13 -6.05 -5.24
N ARG A 216 0.07 -6.09 -5.85
CA ARG A 216 0.22 -6.19 -7.31
C ARG A 216 -0.38 -7.48 -7.83
N ALA A 217 -0.36 -8.58 -7.06
CA ALA A 217 -1.00 -9.83 -7.49
C ALA A 217 -2.51 -9.66 -7.67
N PHE A 218 -3.13 -8.82 -6.84
CA PHE A 218 -4.57 -8.57 -6.88
C PHE A 218 -4.93 -7.60 -8.00
N VAL A 219 -4.17 -6.51 -8.10
CA VAL A 219 -4.37 -5.45 -9.10
C VAL A 219 -4.11 -5.93 -10.53
N ASN A 220 -3.16 -6.85 -10.71
CA ASN A 220 -2.83 -7.41 -12.02
C ASN A 220 -3.52 -8.76 -12.27
N TRP A 221 -4.49 -9.16 -11.45
CA TRP A 221 -5.28 -10.38 -11.65
C TRP A 221 -4.41 -11.63 -11.86
N SER A 222 -3.29 -11.71 -11.14
CA SER A 222 -2.26 -12.70 -11.38
C SER A 222 -2.53 -14.00 -10.64
N ASP A 223 -2.24 -15.11 -11.32
CA ASP A 223 -2.34 -16.46 -10.76
C ASP A 223 -1.23 -16.71 -9.71
N GLY A 224 -1.28 -17.89 -9.11
CA GLY A 224 -0.30 -18.36 -8.14
C GLY A 224 -0.74 -18.18 -6.69
N ASN A 225 -0.09 -18.93 -5.80
CA ASN A 225 -0.44 -18.93 -4.38
C ASN A 225 0.11 -17.70 -3.67
N PHE A 226 -0.55 -16.56 -3.84
CA PHE A 226 -0.13 -15.29 -3.26
C PHE A 226 0.01 -15.34 -1.74
N THR A 227 -0.71 -16.23 -1.05
CA THR A 227 -0.60 -16.35 0.41
C THR A 227 0.69 -17.05 0.82
N LEU A 228 1.14 -18.05 0.06
CA LEU A 228 2.45 -18.69 0.26
C LEU A 228 3.59 -17.74 -0.11
N ALA A 229 3.49 -17.09 -1.26
CA ALA A 229 4.49 -16.15 -1.74
C ALA A 229 4.70 -14.99 -0.74
N ASN A 230 3.61 -14.39 -0.25
CA ASN A 230 3.66 -13.37 0.81
C ASN A 230 4.30 -13.88 2.11
N ALA A 231 4.05 -15.15 2.49
CA ALA A 231 4.66 -15.74 3.69
C ALA A 231 6.19 -15.83 3.54
N ILE A 232 6.66 -16.28 2.37
CA ILE A 232 8.09 -16.37 2.04
C ILE A 232 8.74 -14.98 2.00
N MET A 233 8.10 -13.99 1.37
CA MET A 233 8.57 -12.59 1.44
C MET A 233 8.69 -12.09 2.89
N GLY A 234 7.76 -12.51 3.76
CA GLY A 234 7.82 -12.27 5.19
C GLY A 234 9.08 -12.85 5.85
N GLU A 235 9.52 -14.04 5.46
CA GLU A 235 10.74 -14.66 5.97
C GLU A 235 12.00 -13.93 5.50
N TYR A 236 12.06 -13.49 4.24
CA TYR A 236 13.11 -12.57 3.76
C TYR A 236 13.21 -11.32 4.64
N ASN A 237 12.08 -10.70 4.98
CA ASN A 237 12.04 -9.50 5.81
C ASN A 237 12.49 -9.75 7.26
N LYS A 238 12.30 -10.97 7.79
CA LYS A 238 12.73 -11.36 9.14
C LYS A 238 14.20 -11.75 9.20
N TYR A 239 14.77 -12.28 8.12
CA TYR A 239 16.16 -12.74 8.08
C TYR A 239 17.15 -11.56 8.20
N LYS A 240 17.81 -11.43 9.35
CA LYS A 240 18.69 -10.28 9.67
C LYS A 240 20.18 -10.55 9.47
N THR A 241 20.55 -11.76 9.09
CA THR A 241 21.95 -12.09 8.82
C THR A 241 22.35 -11.55 7.46
N LEU A 242 23.49 -10.84 7.41
CA LEU A 242 24.10 -10.42 6.16
C LEU A 242 24.58 -11.64 5.38
N VAL A 243 24.31 -11.64 4.07
CA VAL A 243 24.82 -12.65 3.15
C VAL A 243 25.34 -11.95 1.89
N THR A 244 26.20 -12.64 1.14
CA THR A 244 26.72 -12.13 -0.13
C THR A 244 25.58 -11.97 -1.12
N CYS A 245 25.29 -10.74 -1.54
CA CYS A 245 24.28 -10.46 -2.54
C CYS A 245 24.72 -11.01 -3.91
N PRO A 246 23.93 -11.88 -4.58
CA PRO A 246 24.27 -12.38 -5.91
C PRO A 246 24.35 -11.30 -7.00
N GLY A 247 23.71 -10.14 -6.79
CA GLY A 247 23.67 -9.05 -7.77
C GLY A 247 24.82 -8.05 -7.67
N CYS A 248 25.52 -7.95 -6.54
CA CYS A 248 26.61 -6.99 -6.35
C CYS A 248 27.80 -7.52 -5.54
N ASN A 249 27.78 -8.78 -5.12
CA ASN A 249 28.83 -9.46 -4.37
C ASN A 249 29.23 -8.78 -3.05
N THR A 250 28.34 -7.98 -2.44
CA THR A 250 28.57 -7.35 -1.14
C THR A 250 27.69 -7.97 -0.04
N GLN A 251 28.18 -7.95 1.20
CA GLN A 251 27.43 -8.41 2.38
C GLN A 251 26.26 -7.47 2.67
N LYS A 252 25.03 -7.95 2.45
CA LYS A 252 23.79 -7.16 2.60
C LYS A 252 22.66 -8.04 3.13
N LEU A 253 21.60 -7.39 3.61
CA LEU A 253 20.31 -8.05 3.82
C LEU A 253 19.66 -8.36 2.47
N MET A 254 19.06 -9.55 2.36
CA MET A 254 18.37 -9.96 1.14
C MET A 254 16.89 -9.60 1.20
N THR A 255 16.33 -9.39 0.02
CA THR A 255 14.91 -9.18 -0.25
C THR A 255 14.46 -10.20 -1.29
N ALA A 256 13.17 -10.51 -1.29
CA ALA A 256 12.55 -11.37 -2.29
C ALA A 256 12.32 -10.59 -3.58
N ASP A 257 13.07 -10.89 -4.64
CA ASP A 257 12.83 -10.35 -5.99
C ASP A 257 12.01 -11.33 -6.82
N HIS A 258 10.99 -10.81 -7.52
CA HIS A 258 10.18 -11.63 -8.40
C HIS A 258 10.97 -11.91 -9.69
N ILE A 259 11.16 -13.19 -10.02
CA ILE A 259 11.89 -13.61 -11.22
C ILE A 259 11.18 -13.04 -12.47
N GLY A 260 9.90 -13.39 -12.62
CA GLY A 260 8.96 -12.75 -13.55
C GLY A 260 8.15 -11.69 -12.81
N PRO A 261 8.23 -10.40 -13.18
CA PRO A 261 7.47 -9.36 -12.51
C PRO A 261 5.95 -9.53 -12.68
N ILE A 262 5.21 -9.50 -11.58
CA ILE A 262 3.74 -9.60 -11.55
C ILE A 262 3.07 -8.59 -12.50
N SER A 263 3.61 -7.38 -12.58
CA SER A 263 3.11 -6.32 -13.47
C SER A 263 3.22 -6.62 -14.97
N LEU A 264 3.86 -7.73 -15.34
CA LEU A 264 3.99 -8.21 -16.71
C LEU A 264 3.13 -9.46 -16.97
N GLY A 265 2.30 -9.87 -16.00
CA GLY A 265 1.39 -11.01 -16.11
C GLY A 265 1.92 -12.32 -15.51
N PHE A 266 3.11 -12.32 -14.92
CA PHE A 266 3.68 -13.50 -14.25
C PHE A 266 2.99 -13.79 -12.92
N CYS A 267 2.97 -15.08 -12.54
CA CYS A 267 2.31 -15.55 -11.33
C CYS A 267 3.01 -15.05 -10.06
N HIS A 268 2.24 -14.84 -9.00
CA HIS A 268 2.76 -14.61 -7.66
C HIS A 268 3.11 -15.95 -7.00
N ARG A 269 4.25 -16.51 -7.41
CA ARG A 269 4.76 -17.84 -7.05
C ARG A 269 5.72 -17.81 -5.86
N LYS A 270 6.10 -19.00 -5.36
CA LYS A 270 6.97 -19.15 -4.16
C LYS A 270 8.45 -18.89 -4.46
N GLU A 271 8.84 -18.95 -5.73
CA GLU A 271 10.20 -18.83 -6.20
C GLU A 271 10.59 -17.36 -6.39
N PHE A 272 11.65 -16.96 -5.69
CA PHE A 272 12.19 -15.60 -5.72
C PHE A 272 13.70 -15.66 -5.95
N ASN A 273 14.23 -14.63 -6.60
CA ASN A 273 15.67 -14.40 -6.62
C ASN A 273 16.07 -13.58 -5.38
N PRO A 274 17.05 -14.02 -4.59
CA PRO A 274 17.54 -13.24 -3.45
C PRO A 274 18.41 -12.09 -3.94
N LEU A 275 17.96 -10.85 -3.71
CA LEU A 275 18.72 -9.65 -4.04
C LEU A 275 18.69 -8.64 -2.88
N CYS A 276 19.77 -7.89 -2.69
CA CYS A 276 19.73 -6.76 -1.76
C CYS A 276 18.78 -5.66 -2.27
N SER A 277 18.33 -4.78 -1.38
CA SER A 277 17.33 -3.74 -1.72
C SER A 277 17.75 -2.82 -2.89
N SER A 278 19.04 -2.47 -2.98
CA SER A 278 19.56 -1.65 -4.07
C SER A 278 19.60 -2.38 -5.41
N CYS A 279 20.02 -3.67 -5.43
CA CYS A 279 20.00 -4.49 -6.64
C CYS A 279 18.58 -4.75 -7.13
N ASN A 280 17.66 -5.09 -6.22
CA ASN A 280 16.25 -5.30 -6.53
C ASN A 280 15.63 -4.01 -7.13
N SER A 281 15.90 -2.86 -6.49
CA SER A 281 15.43 -1.55 -6.99
C SER A 281 16.00 -1.19 -8.36
N LYS A 282 17.27 -1.54 -8.64
CA LYS A 282 17.94 -1.31 -9.93
C LYS A 282 17.33 -2.15 -11.05
N LYS A 283 16.99 -3.41 -10.79
CA LYS A 283 16.30 -4.31 -11.74
C LYS A 283 14.88 -3.79 -12.06
N ASN A 284 14.21 -3.24 -11.04
CA ASN A 284 12.88 -2.62 -11.16
C ASN A 284 11.85 -3.61 -11.72
N LYS A 285 11.29 -3.33 -12.90
CA LYS A 285 10.18 -4.07 -13.52
C LYS A 285 10.56 -4.77 -14.82
N ASN A 286 11.86 -4.87 -15.10
CA ASN A 286 12.37 -5.49 -16.32
C ASN A 286 12.98 -6.85 -15.97
N MET A 287 12.73 -7.83 -16.83
CA MET A 287 13.42 -9.12 -16.79
C MET A 287 14.81 -8.98 -17.41
N SER A 288 15.77 -9.70 -16.85
CA SER A 288 17.04 -10.02 -17.51
C SER A 288 16.91 -11.32 -18.33
N LEU A 289 17.86 -11.59 -19.21
CA LEU A 289 17.97 -12.87 -19.92
C LEU A 289 18.07 -14.04 -18.94
N LYS A 290 18.78 -13.85 -17.81
CA LYS A 290 18.89 -14.85 -16.75
C LYS A 290 17.53 -15.17 -16.14
N ASP A 291 16.71 -14.16 -15.87
CA ASP A 291 15.35 -14.37 -15.35
C ASP A 291 14.50 -15.16 -16.35
N VAL A 292 14.58 -14.81 -17.64
CA VAL A 292 13.84 -15.51 -18.72
C VAL A 292 14.26 -16.98 -18.81
N GLN A 293 15.55 -17.28 -18.76
CA GLN A 293 16.05 -18.65 -18.76
C GLN A 293 15.57 -19.44 -17.54
N GLN A 294 15.56 -18.80 -16.37
CA GLN A 294 15.05 -19.41 -15.14
C GLN A 294 13.54 -19.72 -15.25
N LEU A 295 12.74 -18.77 -15.77
CA LEU A 295 11.31 -18.97 -16.00
C LEU A 295 11.04 -20.14 -16.96
N ILE A 296 11.78 -20.23 -18.08
CA ILE A 296 11.67 -21.35 -19.03
C ILE A 296 12.04 -22.68 -18.36
N ASN A 297 13.08 -22.71 -17.54
CA ASN A 297 13.49 -23.92 -16.83
C ASN A 297 12.45 -24.35 -15.79
N ASP A 298 11.82 -23.40 -15.12
CA ASP A 298 10.75 -23.67 -14.18
C ASP A 298 9.49 -24.20 -14.87
N GLU A 299 9.13 -23.66 -16.04
CA GLU A 299 8.05 -24.23 -16.88
C GLU A 299 8.33 -25.67 -17.28
N LYS A 300 9.58 -25.98 -17.66
CA LYS A 300 10.00 -27.36 -17.99
C LYS A 300 9.88 -28.32 -16.81
N LYS A 301 9.97 -27.81 -15.57
CA LYS A 301 9.73 -28.58 -14.34
C LYS A 301 8.24 -28.70 -13.99
N GLY A 302 7.35 -28.19 -14.84
CA GLY A 302 5.91 -28.18 -14.61
C GLY A 302 5.42 -27.08 -13.68
N ILE A 303 6.26 -26.08 -13.38
CA ILE A 303 5.87 -24.96 -12.52
C ILE A 303 5.17 -23.89 -13.38
N GLN A 304 3.97 -23.47 -12.96
CA GLN A 304 3.27 -22.37 -13.61
C GLN A 304 4.01 -21.04 -13.35
N VAL A 305 4.50 -20.40 -14.41
CA VAL A 305 5.24 -19.13 -14.28
C VAL A 305 4.43 -17.91 -14.72
N ILE A 306 3.51 -18.09 -15.67
CA ILE A 306 2.69 -17.02 -16.27
C ILE A 306 1.21 -17.27 -16.00
N SER A 307 0.47 -16.20 -15.74
CA SER A 307 -0.98 -16.30 -15.51
C SER A 307 -1.70 -16.63 -16.81
N TRP A 308 -2.85 -17.31 -16.72
CA TRP A 308 -3.60 -17.82 -17.88
C TRP A 308 -3.77 -16.76 -18.98
N HIS A 309 -4.13 -15.53 -18.59
CA HIS A 309 -4.43 -14.42 -19.49
C HIS A 309 -3.23 -13.92 -20.32
N SER A 310 -2.00 -14.27 -19.94
CA SER A 310 -0.77 -13.85 -20.64
C SER A 310 0.02 -15.02 -21.22
N THR A 311 -0.46 -16.25 -21.07
CA THR A 311 0.24 -17.48 -21.47
C THR A 311 0.57 -17.48 -22.96
N TYR A 312 -0.42 -17.19 -23.82
CA TYR A 312 -0.22 -17.25 -25.27
C TYR A 312 0.86 -16.29 -25.78
N LEU A 313 0.93 -15.07 -25.23
CA LEU A 313 1.99 -14.12 -25.60
C LEU A 313 3.36 -14.58 -25.09
N TRP A 314 3.43 -15.04 -23.84
CA TRP A 314 4.67 -15.56 -23.27
C TRP A 314 5.26 -16.70 -24.11
N ASP A 315 4.42 -17.65 -24.53
CA ASP A 315 4.84 -18.78 -25.36
C ASP A 315 5.41 -18.35 -26.72
N LYS A 316 4.88 -17.27 -27.30
CA LYS A 316 5.40 -16.68 -28.55
C LYS A 316 6.75 -16.01 -28.35
N LEU A 317 6.96 -15.34 -27.23
CA LEU A 317 8.13 -14.51 -26.98
C LEU A 317 9.31 -15.26 -26.36
N LYS A 318 9.07 -16.19 -25.42
CA LYS A 318 10.10 -16.73 -24.52
C LYS A 318 11.32 -17.32 -25.24
N ASN A 319 11.10 -18.00 -26.37
CA ASN A 319 12.15 -18.62 -27.15
C ASN A 319 12.86 -17.66 -28.12
N LYS A 320 12.33 -16.45 -28.33
CA LYS A 320 12.92 -15.39 -29.17
C LYS A 320 13.89 -14.50 -28.42
N ILE A 321 13.81 -14.47 -27.09
CA ILE A 321 14.66 -13.64 -26.23
C ILE A 321 16.06 -14.27 -26.14
N LYS A 322 17.08 -13.58 -26.67
CA LYS A 322 18.48 -14.05 -26.67
C LYS A 322 19.44 -13.14 -25.90
N THR A 323 19.05 -11.90 -25.65
CA THR A 323 19.87 -10.88 -24.97
C THR A 323 19.09 -10.17 -23.86
N ASP A 324 19.79 -9.43 -22.99
CA ASP A 324 19.14 -8.55 -22.00
C ASP A 324 18.34 -7.42 -22.66
N THR A 325 18.76 -6.98 -23.85
CA THR A 325 18.00 -6.01 -24.66
C THR A 325 16.66 -6.61 -25.09
N ASP A 326 16.67 -7.85 -25.59
CA ASP A 326 15.43 -8.55 -25.94
C ASP A 326 14.54 -8.76 -24.72
N ALA A 327 15.13 -9.12 -23.57
CA ALA A 327 14.39 -9.32 -22.32
C ALA A 327 13.72 -8.01 -21.84
N LYS A 328 14.42 -6.88 -21.99
CA LYS A 328 13.87 -5.54 -21.72
C LYS A 328 12.76 -5.17 -22.70
N ASN A 329 12.93 -5.45 -23.99
CA ASN A 329 11.91 -5.21 -25.02
C ASN A 329 10.67 -6.08 -24.77
N ALA A 330 10.85 -7.37 -24.49
CA ALA A 330 9.78 -8.29 -24.11
C ALA A 330 9.08 -7.82 -22.83
N SER A 331 9.81 -7.27 -21.85
CA SER A 331 9.22 -6.67 -20.65
C SER A 331 8.32 -5.48 -20.97
N SER A 332 8.63 -4.70 -22.01
CA SER A 332 7.75 -3.63 -22.48
C SER A 332 6.50 -4.18 -23.16
N ILE A 333 6.66 -5.17 -24.04
CA ILE A 333 5.56 -5.80 -24.79
C ILE A 333 4.59 -6.52 -23.83
N MET A 334 5.11 -7.28 -22.86
CA MET A 334 4.29 -7.95 -21.84
C MET A 334 3.55 -6.95 -20.95
N ARG A 335 4.13 -5.76 -20.69
CA ARG A 335 3.42 -4.69 -19.96
C ARG A 335 2.26 -4.15 -20.78
N GLU A 336 2.49 -3.92 -22.07
CA GLU A 336 1.43 -3.48 -22.99
C GLU A 336 0.30 -4.51 -23.06
N ASN A 337 0.63 -5.80 -23.09
CA ASN A 337 -0.34 -6.88 -22.97
C ASN A 337 -1.19 -6.76 -21.70
N MET A 338 -0.57 -6.53 -20.54
CA MET A 338 -1.30 -6.31 -19.29
C MET A 338 -2.25 -5.11 -19.37
N HIS A 339 -1.86 -4.05 -20.09
CA HIS A 339 -2.75 -2.90 -20.28
C HIS A 339 -3.99 -3.26 -21.09
N TYR A 340 -3.84 -4.08 -22.12
CA TYR A 340 -4.97 -4.63 -22.89
C TYR A 340 -5.85 -5.56 -22.06
N ILE A 341 -5.25 -6.49 -21.29
CA ILE A 341 -5.98 -7.45 -20.45
C ILE A 341 -6.84 -6.73 -19.41
N LEU A 342 -6.27 -5.79 -18.65
CA LEU A 342 -7.01 -5.05 -17.63
C LEU A 342 -8.12 -4.18 -18.24
N THR A 343 -7.91 -3.68 -19.45
CA THR A 343 -8.95 -2.98 -20.22
C THR A 343 -10.09 -3.93 -20.58
N LEU A 344 -9.78 -5.11 -21.11
CA LEU A 344 -10.78 -6.13 -21.45
C LEU A 344 -11.56 -6.60 -20.22
N PHE A 345 -10.88 -6.84 -19.09
CA PHE A 345 -11.55 -7.22 -17.84
C PHE A 345 -12.47 -6.11 -17.33
N ASN A 346 -12.09 -4.85 -17.47
CA ASN A 346 -12.98 -3.74 -17.13
C ASN A 346 -14.20 -3.66 -18.06
N ILE A 347 -14.04 -3.93 -19.36
CA ILE A 347 -15.17 -4.05 -20.31
C ILE A 347 -16.12 -5.17 -19.86
N ILE A 348 -15.60 -6.36 -19.57
CA ILE A 348 -16.38 -7.51 -19.09
C ILE A 348 -17.11 -7.18 -17.78
N ASN A 349 -16.43 -6.55 -16.83
CA ASN A 349 -17.01 -6.21 -15.51
C ASN A 349 -18.21 -5.23 -15.61
N LYS A 350 -18.34 -4.47 -16.71
CA LYS A 350 -19.43 -3.52 -16.94
C LYS A 350 -20.69 -4.16 -17.55
N VAL A 351 -20.61 -5.43 -17.97
CA VAL A 351 -21.72 -6.15 -18.62
C VAL A 351 -22.40 -7.09 -17.61
N PRO A 352 -23.73 -7.29 -17.68
CA PRO A 352 -24.42 -8.36 -16.95
C PRO A 352 -23.68 -9.71 -17.03
N HIS A 353 -23.69 -10.47 -15.94
CA HIS A 353 -22.96 -11.74 -15.75
C HIS A 353 -21.42 -11.69 -15.87
N GLY A 354 -20.83 -10.64 -16.45
CA GLY A 354 -19.38 -10.51 -16.62
C GLY A 354 -18.61 -10.45 -15.30
N ARG A 355 -19.17 -9.80 -14.28
CA ARG A 355 -18.60 -9.85 -12.92
C ARG A 355 -18.55 -11.28 -12.36
N ASN A 356 -19.59 -12.07 -12.58
CA ASN A 356 -19.66 -13.45 -12.09
C ASN A 356 -18.66 -14.36 -12.82
N TYR A 357 -18.50 -14.17 -14.12
CA TYR A 357 -17.44 -14.82 -14.89
C TYR A 357 -16.05 -14.44 -14.36
N LEU A 358 -15.74 -13.15 -14.18
CA LEU A 358 -14.44 -12.72 -13.65
C LEU A 358 -14.17 -13.24 -12.24
N MET A 359 -15.20 -13.38 -11.42
CA MET A 359 -15.08 -13.99 -10.08
C MET A 359 -14.53 -15.43 -10.15
N THR A 360 -14.80 -16.19 -11.21
CA THR A 360 -14.27 -17.56 -11.35
C THR A 360 -12.77 -17.60 -11.67
N LYS A 361 -12.18 -16.45 -12.00
CA LYS A 361 -10.74 -16.28 -12.29
C LYS A 361 -9.94 -15.84 -11.08
N LEU A 362 -10.60 -15.59 -9.97
CA LEU A 362 -9.94 -15.23 -8.71
C LEU A 362 -9.70 -16.49 -7.87
N HIS A 363 -8.68 -16.44 -7.03
CA HIS A 363 -8.35 -17.52 -6.08
C HIS A 363 -8.48 -17.07 -4.61
N PRO A 364 -9.67 -16.58 -4.18
CA PRO A 364 -9.89 -16.09 -2.82
C PRO A 364 -9.66 -17.17 -1.75
N GLU A 365 -9.79 -18.45 -2.10
CA GLU A 365 -9.54 -19.59 -1.22
C GLU A 365 -8.13 -19.60 -0.64
N PHE A 366 -7.13 -19.05 -1.35
CA PHE A 366 -5.77 -18.98 -0.83
C PHE A 366 -5.67 -18.17 0.47
N VAL A 367 -6.58 -17.22 0.70
CA VAL A 367 -6.63 -16.41 1.93
C VAL A 367 -6.81 -17.29 3.17
N LYS A 368 -7.50 -18.44 3.05
CA LYS A 368 -7.78 -19.35 4.17
C LYS A 368 -6.54 -20.09 4.65
N PHE A 369 -5.51 -20.17 3.83
CA PHE A 369 -4.27 -20.85 4.19
C PHE A 369 -3.38 -19.95 5.07
N LYS A 370 -2.58 -20.62 5.89
CA LYS A 370 -1.47 -20.05 6.64
C LYS A 370 -0.26 -20.96 6.45
N TYR A 371 0.85 -20.36 6.09
CA TYR A 371 2.10 -21.07 5.85
C TYR A 371 3.12 -20.73 6.93
N LYS A 372 3.86 -21.74 7.36
CA LYS A 372 5.09 -21.60 8.15
C LYS A 372 6.22 -22.22 7.34
N ILE A 373 7.30 -21.48 7.16
CA ILE A 373 8.50 -21.93 6.46
C ILE A 373 9.54 -22.26 7.52
N ASN A 374 10.00 -23.51 7.56
CA ASN A 374 11.07 -23.93 8.46
C ASN A 374 12.43 -23.75 7.78
N ASN A 375 13.48 -23.54 8.57
CA ASN A 375 14.88 -23.53 8.10
C ASN A 375 15.16 -22.57 6.92
N PHE A 376 14.43 -21.46 6.85
CA PHE A 376 14.57 -20.51 5.76
C PHE A 376 15.97 -19.86 5.75
N THR A 377 16.62 -19.90 4.59
CA THR A 377 17.81 -19.09 4.29
C THR A 377 17.65 -18.46 2.91
N PRO A 378 17.99 -17.17 2.71
CA PRO A 378 17.71 -16.47 1.46
C PRO A 378 18.35 -17.08 0.21
N LEU A 379 19.51 -17.71 0.33
CA LEU A 379 20.28 -18.21 -0.82
C LEU A 379 19.95 -19.68 -1.18
N LYS A 380 19.11 -20.35 -0.40
CA LYS A 380 18.73 -21.74 -0.63
C LYS A 380 17.31 -21.79 -1.22
N GLU A 381 17.12 -22.65 -2.22
CA GLU A 381 15.78 -22.96 -2.70
C GLU A 381 14.92 -23.56 -1.57
N ILE A 382 13.64 -23.17 -1.54
CA ILE A 382 12.70 -23.63 -0.53
C ILE A 382 12.08 -24.94 -1.00
N ASP A 383 12.39 -26.01 -0.27
CA ASP A 383 11.83 -27.33 -0.49
C ASP A 383 10.41 -27.39 0.08
N ASP A 384 9.49 -28.10 -0.61
CA ASP A 384 8.11 -28.26 -0.15
C ASP A 384 8.01 -28.94 1.22
N LYS A 385 8.99 -29.78 1.58
CA LYS A 385 9.06 -30.39 2.93
C LYS A 385 9.26 -29.37 4.06
N ASP A 386 9.83 -28.21 3.73
CA ASP A 386 10.07 -27.13 4.69
C ASP A 386 8.84 -26.21 4.84
N ILE A 387 7.76 -26.47 4.08
CA ILE A 387 6.54 -25.66 4.07
C ILE A 387 5.42 -26.38 4.83
N ILE A 388 5.04 -25.83 5.99
CA ILE A 388 3.88 -26.30 6.75
C ILE A 388 2.66 -25.46 6.37
N LYS A 389 1.66 -26.10 5.77
CA LYS A 389 0.36 -25.50 5.42
C LYS A 389 -0.69 -25.82 6.47
N THR A 390 -1.39 -24.80 6.95
CA THR A 390 -2.53 -24.92 7.88
C THR A 390 -3.73 -24.12 7.36
N ILE A 391 -4.94 -24.53 7.72
CA ILE A 391 -6.18 -23.81 7.40
C ILE A 391 -6.58 -22.96 8.61
N SER A 392 -7.04 -21.73 8.36
CA SER A 392 -7.55 -20.84 9.40
C SER A 392 -8.91 -20.28 9.01
N GLU A 393 -9.90 -20.57 9.84
CA GLU A 393 -11.29 -20.08 9.69
C GLU A 393 -11.58 -18.82 10.51
N ALA A 394 -10.53 -18.13 10.98
CA ALA A 394 -10.70 -16.93 11.77
C ALA A 394 -11.56 -15.90 11.02
N LYS A 395 -12.50 -15.22 11.72
CA LYS A 395 -13.37 -14.18 11.13
C LYS A 395 -12.61 -13.09 10.36
N THR A 396 -11.33 -12.87 10.71
CA THR A 396 -10.41 -11.95 10.02
C THR A 396 -10.03 -12.41 8.61
N LYS A 397 -9.98 -13.72 8.35
CA LYS A 397 -9.72 -14.30 7.03
C LYS A 397 -10.91 -14.11 6.09
N VAL A 398 -12.14 -14.31 6.57
CA VAL A 398 -13.37 -14.01 5.80
C VAL A 398 -13.42 -12.55 5.37
N LYS A 399 -13.05 -11.61 6.27
CA LYS A 399 -12.93 -10.19 5.90
C LYS A 399 -11.81 -9.93 4.89
N SER A 400 -10.69 -10.62 5.01
CA SER A 400 -9.57 -10.50 4.06
C SER A 400 -9.92 -11.04 2.68
N GLU A 401 -10.73 -12.10 2.61
CA GLU A 401 -11.24 -12.70 1.37
C GLU A 401 -12.14 -11.72 0.62
N LYS A 402 -13.11 -11.12 1.32
CA LYS A 402 -13.96 -10.04 0.76
C LYS A 402 -13.11 -8.85 0.29
N ARG A 403 -12.14 -8.42 1.10
CA ARG A 403 -11.26 -7.31 0.74
C ARG A 403 -10.38 -7.63 -0.48
N TYR A 404 -9.94 -8.88 -0.66
CA TYR A 404 -9.20 -9.30 -1.84
C TYR A 404 -10.05 -9.12 -3.11
N ILE A 405 -11.28 -9.62 -3.08
CA ILE A 405 -12.25 -9.46 -4.18
C ILE A 405 -12.51 -7.97 -4.44
N GLU A 406 -12.79 -7.18 -3.40
CA GLU A 406 -13.00 -5.74 -3.52
C GLU A 406 -11.82 -5.04 -4.21
N ILE A 407 -10.57 -5.30 -3.79
CA ILE A 407 -9.38 -4.68 -4.39
C ILE A 407 -9.25 -5.02 -5.88
N CYS A 408 -9.47 -6.27 -6.27
CA CYS A 408 -9.41 -6.68 -7.67
C CYS A 408 -10.40 -5.86 -8.52
N PHE A 409 -11.65 -5.74 -8.09
CA PHE A 409 -12.66 -4.98 -8.86
C PHE A 409 -12.54 -3.46 -8.72
N GLU A 410 -12.15 -2.93 -7.56
CA GLU A 410 -11.82 -1.51 -7.36
C GLU A 410 -10.72 -1.10 -8.36
N SER A 411 -9.69 -1.95 -8.51
CA SER A 411 -8.59 -1.66 -9.43
C SER A 411 -9.00 -1.57 -10.89
N LEU A 412 -10.00 -2.35 -11.35
CA LEU A 412 -10.55 -2.22 -12.70
C LEU A 412 -11.25 -0.87 -12.89
N GLY A 413 -12.01 -0.43 -11.89
CA GLY A 413 -12.68 0.88 -11.90
C GLY A 413 -11.70 2.06 -11.83
N ASP A 414 -10.61 1.93 -11.07
CA ASP A 414 -9.56 2.94 -11.02
C ASP A 414 -8.76 3.01 -12.33
N TYR A 415 -8.55 1.86 -12.97
CA TYR A 415 -7.89 1.75 -14.27
C TYR A 415 -8.68 2.46 -15.40
N ASP A 416 -10.00 2.59 -15.25
CA ASP A 416 -10.90 3.32 -16.16
C ASP A 416 -10.77 4.84 -16.02
N LYS A 417 -10.40 5.34 -14.82
CA LYS A 417 -10.50 6.76 -14.47
C LYS A 417 -9.33 7.61 -14.97
N LYS A 418 -8.14 7.04 -15.16
CA LYS A 418 -6.95 7.77 -15.65
C LYS A 418 -6.03 6.83 -16.43
N GLU A 419 -5.55 7.29 -17.58
CA GLU A 419 -4.46 6.75 -18.45
C GLU A 419 -4.81 5.83 -19.64
N ASN A 420 -5.85 4.98 -19.63
CA ASN A 420 -5.94 3.88 -20.63
C ASN A 420 -7.05 3.99 -21.70
N ARG A 421 -7.57 5.19 -21.96
CA ARG A 421 -8.56 5.42 -23.04
C ARG A 421 -8.03 4.97 -24.41
N ILE A 422 -6.72 5.05 -24.63
CA ILE A 422 -6.07 4.61 -25.87
C ILE A 422 -6.28 3.11 -26.08
N TYR A 423 -6.00 2.27 -25.09
CA TYR A 423 -6.15 0.82 -25.20
C TYR A 423 -7.61 0.41 -25.37
N ASN A 424 -8.53 1.07 -24.66
CA ASN A 424 -9.97 0.85 -24.86
C ASN A 424 -10.38 1.17 -26.30
N ASN A 425 -10.00 2.34 -26.81
CA ASN A 425 -10.27 2.73 -28.20
C ASN A 425 -9.67 1.73 -29.20
N ILE A 426 -8.45 1.23 -28.97
CA ILE A 426 -7.82 0.24 -29.83
C ILE A 426 -8.59 -1.08 -29.81
N ILE A 427 -8.90 -1.61 -28.62
CA ILE A 427 -9.66 -2.87 -28.49
C ILE A 427 -11.01 -2.74 -29.19
N MET A 428 -11.76 -1.68 -28.87
CA MET A 428 -13.10 -1.47 -29.40
C MET A 428 -13.11 -1.27 -30.91
N LYS A 429 -12.04 -0.70 -31.50
CA LYS A 429 -11.93 -0.51 -32.95
C LYS A 429 -11.45 -1.77 -33.67
N LYS A 430 -10.43 -2.45 -33.13
CA LYS A 430 -9.77 -3.57 -33.82
C LYS A 430 -10.47 -4.91 -33.63
N TYR A 431 -11.07 -5.11 -32.46
CA TYR A 431 -11.73 -6.36 -32.04
C TYR A 431 -13.22 -6.18 -31.84
N GLN A 432 -13.83 -5.22 -32.57
CA GLN A 432 -15.22 -4.82 -32.37
C GLN A 432 -16.20 -5.99 -32.48
N LYS A 433 -15.98 -6.88 -33.46
CA LYS A 433 -16.86 -8.03 -33.73
C LYS A 433 -16.81 -9.04 -32.59
N GLU A 434 -15.62 -9.36 -32.12
CA GLU A 434 -15.37 -10.29 -31.02
C GLU A 434 -15.90 -9.72 -29.70
N ILE A 435 -15.70 -8.43 -29.44
CA ILE A 435 -16.25 -7.75 -28.26
C ILE A 435 -17.78 -7.73 -28.30
N HIS A 436 -18.38 -7.51 -29.48
CA HIS A 436 -19.83 -7.59 -29.63
C HIS A 436 -20.35 -9.01 -29.34
N ALA A 437 -19.71 -10.05 -29.87
CA ALA A 437 -20.05 -11.44 -29.58
C ALA A 437 -19.91 -11.77 -28.08
N LEU A 438 -18.84 -11.27 -27.44
CA LEU A 438 -18.63 -11.39 -26.00
C LEU A 438 -19.75 -10.72 -25.21
N HIS A 439 -20.15 -9.50 -25.58
CA HIS A 439 -21.26 -8.80 -24.93
C HIS A 439 -22.58 -9.53 -25.08
N LEU A 440 -22.88 -10.08 -26.26
CA LEU A 440 -24.10 -10.88 -26.46
C LEU A 440 -24.10 -12.11 -25.56
N SER A 441 -22.98 -12.83 -25.53
CA SER A 441 -22.80 -14.02 -24.68
C SER A 441 -23.01 -13.67 -23.20
N LEU A 442 -22.33 -12.63 -22.72
CA LEU A 442 -22.45 -12.18 -21.33
C LEU A 442 -23.87 -11.73 -20.97
N ASN A 443 -24.56 -11.00 -21.86
CA ASN A 443 -25.94 -10.55 -21.62
C ASN A 443 -26.95 -11.70 -21.60
N GLN A 444 -26.75 -12.73 -22.41
CA GLN A 444 -27.64 -13.89 -22.47
C GLN A 444 -27.40 -14.88 -21.32
N GLY A 445 -26.34 -14.70 -20.55
CA GLY A 445 -25.98 -15.62 -19.47
C GLY A 445 -25.65 -17.03 -19.96
N VAL A 446 -25.05 -17.14 -21.16
CA VAL A 446 -24.59 -18.44 -21.69
C VAL A 446 -23.50 -19.04 -20.78
N ASP A 447 -23.18 -20.31 -21.03
CA ASP A 447 -22.20 -21.07 -20.26
C ASP A 447 -20.84 -20.36 -20.18
N PHE A 448 -20.19 -20.43 -19.02
CA PHE A 448 -18.91 -19.76 -18.80
C PHE A 448 -17.78 -20.31 -19.67
N ASN A 449 -17.88 -21.55 -20.18
CA ASN A 449 -16.90 -22.07 -21.13
C ASN A 449 -17.00 -21.37 -22.49
N ASP A 450 -18.21 -21.02 -22.94
CA ASP A 450 -18.38 -20.28 -24.19
C ASP A 450 -17.83 -18.86 -24.07
N ILE A 451 -18.09 -18.21 -22.93
CA ILE A 451 -17.51 -16.90 -22.62
C ILE A 451 -15.97 -17.00 -22.56
N GLU A 452 -15.43 -18.03 -21.91
CA GLU A 452 -13.98 -18.29 -21.84
C GLU A 452 -13.35 -18.35 -23.23
N ASN A 453 -13.98 -19.10 -24.14
CA ASN A 453 -13.48 -19.30 -25.49
C ASN A 453 -13.38 -17.97 -26.25
N VAL A 454 -14.40 -17.11 -26.13
CA VAL A 454 -14.39 -15.78 -26.76
C VAL A 454 -13.34 -14.86 -26.13
N VAL A 455 -13.19 -14.87 -24.80
CA VAL A 455 -12.16 -14.08 -24.11
C VAL A 455 -10.77 -14.53 -24.54
N CYS A 456 -10.50 -15.84 -24.54
CA CYS A 456 -9.24 -16.41 -25.00
C CYS A 456 -8.94 -16.06 -26.46
N LEU A 457 -9.96 -16.05 -27.33
CA LEU A 457 -9.80 -15.64 -28.72
C LEU A 457 -9.32 -14.18 -28.85
N ILE A 458 -9.95 -13.26 -28.11
CA ILE A 458 -9.56 -11.84 -28.10
C ILE A 458 -8.13 -11.69 -27.58
N LEU A 459 -7.79 -12.35 -26.47
CA LEU A 459 -6.44 -12.32 -25.91
C LEU A 459 -5.40 -12.84 -26.90
N ASN A 460 -5.71 -13.91 -27.63
CA ASN A 460 -4.82 -14.47 -28.65
C ASN A 460 -4.59 -13.50 -29.81
N TYR A 461 -5.61 -12.76 -30.24
CA TYR A 461 -5.45 -11.74 -31.28
C TYR A 461 -4.56 -10.58 -30.81
N ILE A 462 -4.81 -10.07 -29.60
CA ILE A 462 -3.98 -9.03 -28.98
C ILE A 462 -2.52 -9.50 -28.90
N ALA A 463 -2.30 -10.73 -28.47
CA ALA A 463 -0.96 -11.29 -28.37
C ALA A 463 -0.27 -11.45 -29.75
N ARG A 464 -1.00 -11.79 -30.81
CA ARG A 464 -0.44 -11.86 -32.18
C ARG A 464 0.03 -10.49 -32.67
N ASP A 465 -0.74 -9.44 -32.42
CA ASP A 465 -0.32 -8.06 -32.74
C ASP A 465 0.96 -7.66 -32.01
N LEU A 466 1.02 -7.98 -30.72
CA LEU A 466 2.15 -7.66 -29.86
C LEU A 466 3.39 -8.48 -30.24
N ASP A 467 3.21 -9.73 -30.68
CA ASP A 467 4.30 -10.55 -31.22
C ASP A 467 4.88 -9.93 -32.51
N ILE A 468 4.01 -9.47 -33.43
CA ILE A 468 4.45 -8.75 -34.64
C ILE A 468 5.25 -7.51 -34.24
N LYS A 469 4.73 -6.71 -33.30
CA LYS A 469 5.39 -5.50 -32.80
C LYS A 469 6.77 -5.81 -32.21
N PHE A 470 6.90 -6.89 -31.45
CA PHE A 470 8.19 -7.35 -30.92
C PHE A 470 9.19 -7.67 -32.03
N ASN A 471 8.77 -8.36 -33.08
CA ASN A 471 9.67 -8.69 -34.20
C ASN A 471 10.05 -7.44 -35.02
N SER A 472 9.13 -6.49 -35.21
CA SER A 472 9.39 -5.25 -35.96
C SER A 472 10.32 -4.27 -35.22
N SER A 473 10.42 -4.37 -33.89
CA SER A 473 11.33 -3.54 -33.10
C SER A 473 12.78 -4.03 -33.10
N GLY A 474 13.06 -5.19 -33.72
CA GLY A 474 14.41 -5.71 -33.97
C GLY A 474 15.00 -5.37 -35.35
N THR A 475 14.23 -4.78 -36.25
CA THR A 475 14.66 -4.41 -37.63
C THR A 475 15.26 -3.01 -37.78
N SER A 476 15.61 -2.36 -36.67
CA SER A 476 16.39 -1.12 -36.66
C SER A 476 17.83 -1.43 -36.29
N ILE A 477 18.62 -1.90 -37.27
CA ILE A 477 20.08 -1.90 -37.21
C ILE A 477 20.57 -0.88 -38.24
#